data_AF-A0A495J0Y5-F1
#
_entry.id   AF-A0A495J0Y5-F1
#
_cell.length_a   1.000
_cell.length_b   1.000
_cell.length_c   1.000
_cell.angle_alpha   90.00
_cell.angle_beta   90.00
_cell.angle_gamma   90.00
#
_symmetry.space_group_name_H-M   'P 1'
#
loop_
_entity.id
_entity.type
_entity.pdbx_description
1 polymer ?
#
loop_
_entity_poly.entity_id
_entity_poly.type
_entity_poly.pdbx_seq_one_letter_code
_entity_poly.pdbx_strand_id
1 'polypeptide(L)'
;MKLPLIELTVDEATDAFVSAIALVENPAIESDFLAFNKVEKFAMNEDKQILIGAAMTPDKPIFRTSPKGDYYCIFSKDTIQKIQQIFFKKGLIQSLNIDHNAKQPCLDSYIFQSYITDETMGVSAPNQLGELPDGTWIIGVKIDNAELWKQVKEGKVKGFSVEGIFSMLPTDISVEDITPADDDLELTKALNDFNKVLEKVTAKKFI
;
A
#
# COMPACT_ATOMS: atom_id res chain seq x y z
N MET A 1 -1.67 8.49 -23.80
CA MET A 1 -1.36 7.13 -24.28
C MET A 1 -1.99 6.21 -23.27
N LYS A 2 -2.70 5.17 -23.73
CA LYS A 2 -3.39 4.21 -22.88
C LYS A 2 -2.37 3.40 -22.07
N LEU A 3 -2.23 3.63 -20.77
CA LEU A 3 -1.23 2.94 -19.94
C LEU A 3 -1.82 1.62 -19.39
N PRO A 4 -1.18 0.46 -19.59
CA PRO A 4 -1.71 -0.82 -19.13
C PRO A 4 -1.95 -0.83 -17.63
N LEU A 5 -3.03 -1.49 -17.21
CA LEU A 5 -3.26 -1.85 -15.81
C LEU A 5 -2.87 -3.32 -15.62
N ILE A 6 -2.09 -3.61 -14.59
CA ILE A 6 -1.59 -4.96 -14.31
C ILE A 6 -1.95 -5.33 -12.87
N GLU A 7 -2.61 -6.46 -12.67
CA GLU A 7 -2.79 -6.96 -11.32
C GLU A 7 -1.51 -7.68 -10.87
N LEU A 8 -1.00 -7.29 -9.71
CA LEU A 8 0.12 -7.97 -9.08
C LEU A 8 -0.40 -9.00 -8.10
N THR A 9 0.08 -10.22 -8.20
CA THR A 9 -0.38 -11.34 -7.38
C THR A 9 0.76 -12.09 -6.70
N VAL A 10 0.41 -12.95 -5.75
CA VAL A 10 1.34 -13.83 -5.03
C VAL A 10 0.97 -15.29 -5.27
N ASP A 11 1.96 -16.16 -5.16
CA ASP A 11 1.77 -17.60 -5.25
C ASP A 11 2.61 -18.31 -4.18
N GLU A 12 1.91 -19.04 -3.30
CA GLU A 12 2.50 -19.77 -2.19
C GLU A 12 3.47 -20.86 -2.66
N ALA A 13 3.25 -21.43 -3.85
CA ALA A 13 4.12 -22.46 -4.42
C ALA A 13 5.43 -21.89 -4.97
N THR A 14 5.57 -20.57 -5.01
CA THR A 14 6.71 -19.85 -5.58
C THR A 14 7.33 -18.89 -4.56
N ASP A 15 8.40 -18.19 -4.97
CA ASP A 15 9.00 -17.10 -4.20
C ASP A 15 8.23 -15.76 -4.32
N ALA A 16 7.10 -15.73 -5.04
CA ALA A 16 6.25 -14.54 -5.15
C ALA A 16 5.38 -14.38 -3.90
N PHE A 17 5.92 -13.75 -2.85
CA PHE A 17 5.20 -13.40 -1.63
C PHE A 17 5.71 -12.09 -1.01
N VAL A 18 4.91 -11.52 -0.10
CA VAL A 18 5.33 -10.40 0.76
C VAL A 18 6.25 -10.92 1.86
N SER A 19 7.49 -10.46 1.89
CA SER A 19 8.55 -10.92 2.78
C SER A 19 8.72 -10.04 4.03
N ALA A 20 8.32 -8.76 3.96
CA ALA A 20 8.43 -7.81 5.06
C ALA A 20 7.40 -6.68 4.96
N ILE A 21 7.22 -5.96 6.07
CA ILE A 21 6.47 -4.70 6.12
C ILE A 21 7.38 -3.62 6.69
N ALA A 22 7.57 -2.54 5.95
CA ALA A 22 8.34 -1.39 6.37
C ALA A 22 7.47 -0.35 7.09
N LEU A 23 8.06 0.26 8.11
CA LEU A 23 7.62 1.51 8.71
C LEU A 23 8.31 2.64 7.96
N VAL A 24 7.54 3.53 7.35
CA VAL A 24 8.05 4.49 6.36
C VAL A 24 7.58 5.92 6.63
N GLU A 25 8.42 6.91 6.32
CA GLU A 25 8.02 8.32 6.39
C GLU A 25 7.02 8.66 5.27
N ASN A 26 7.31 8.22 4.05
CA ASN A 26 6.50 8.47 2.86
C ASN A 26 6.15 7.13 2.22
N PRO A 27 4.97 6.54 2.53
CA PRO A 27 4.64 5.18 2.11
C PRO A 27 4.45 4.99 0.59
N ALA A 28 4.61 6.06 -0.20
CA ALA A 28 4.42 6.06 -1.64
C ALA A 28 5.46 6.91 -2.43
N ILE A 29 6.71 7.02 -1.98
CA ILE A 29 7.77 7.66 -2.80
C ILE A 29 8.73 6.61 -3.38
N GLU A 30 8.89 6.71 -4.70
CA GLU A 30 9.59 5.82 -5.62
C GLU A 30 11.04 5.51 -5.22
N SER A 31 11.30 4.24 -4.92
CA SER A 31 12.58 3.58 -5.14
C SER A 31 12.27 2.14 -5.56
N ASP A 32 13.25 1.40 -6.07
CA ASP A 32 13.12 0.08 -6.72
C ASP A 32 12.47 -1.03 -5.86
N PHE A 33 12.07 -0.72 -4.62
CA PHE A 33 11.24 -1.54 -3.76
C PHE A 33 9.77 -1.13 -3.89
N LEU A 34 8.93 -2.13 -4.12
CA LEU A 34 7.53 -2.02 -4.47
C LEU A 34 6.67 -1.48 -3.30
N ALA A 35 6.74 -0.17 -3.03
CA ALA A 35 5.95 0.54 -2.02
C ALA A 35 4.61 1.02 -2.61
N PHE A 36 3.48 0.66 -1.98
CA PHE A 36 2.18 0.61 -2.67
C PHE A 36 1.03 1.37 -2.04
N ASN A 37 1.21 2.18 -1.00
CA ASN A 37 0.06 2.88 -0.45
C ASN A 37 0.35 4.28 0.11
N LYS A 38 -0.57 5.21 -0.13
CA LYS A 38 -0.61 6.53 0.50
C LYS A 38 -1.79 6.58 1.46
N VAL A 39 -1.69 5.91 2.60
CA VAL A 39 -2.54 6.17 3.77
C VAL A 39 -1.62 6.70 4.85
N GLU A 40 -1.50 8.03 4.87
CA GLU A 40 -0.70 8.77 5.85
C GLU A 40 -1.52 8.93 7.14
N LYS A 41 -1.65 7.85 7.92
CA LYS A 41 -2.20 7.91 9.29
C LYS A 41 -2.02 6.57 9.99
N PHE A 42 -1.45 6.64 11.19
CA PHE A 42 -1.65 5.60 12.20
C PHE A 42 -2.74 6.03 13.16
N ALA A 43 -3.57 5.07 13.57
CA ALA A 43 -4.24 5.15 14.85
C ALA A 43 -3.21 4.74 15.92
N MET A 44 -2.86 5.68 16.80
CA MET A 44 -1.80 5.48 17.78
C MET A 44 -2.39 5.31 19.19
N ASN A 45 -1.89 4.33 19.93
CA ASN A 45 -2.05 4.26 21.39
C ASN A 45 -0.69 4.52 22.03
N GLU A 46 -0.51 5.73 22.55
CA GLU A 46 0.80 6.18 23.03
C GLU A 46 1.29 5.40 24.25
N ASP A 47 0.41 5.19 25.23
CA ASP A 47 0.73 4.49 26.48
C ASP A 47 1.20 3.06 26.24
N LYS A 48 0.59 2.39 25.25
CA LYS A 48 0.90 1.00 24.90
C LYS A 48 1.96 0.88 23.81
N GLN A 49 2.42 1.99 23.23
CA GLN A 49 3.33 2.02 22.09
C GLN A 49 2.84 1.15 20.92
N ILE A 50 1.58 1.35 20.54
CA ILE A 50 0.91 0.60 19.48
C ILE A 50 0.59 1.53 18.31
N LEU A 51 0.85 1.03 17.11
CA LEU A 51 0.44 1.64 15.84
C LEU A 51 -0.53 0.70 15.13
N ILE A 52 -1.69 1.22 14.73
CA ILE A 52 -2.63 0.52 13.86
C ILE A 52 -2.74 1.31 12.56
N GLY A 53 -2.73 0.63 11.42
CA GLY A 53 -2.74 1.27 10.11
C GLY A 53 -3.02 0.29 8.97
N ALA A 54 -3.31 0.85 7.80
CA ALA A 54 -3.47 0.08 6.58
C ALA A 54 -2.09 -0.33 6.02
N ALA A 55 -1.88 -1.63 5.83
CA ALA A 55 -0.72 -2.18 5.15
C ALA A 55 -0.92 -2.19 3.62
N MET A 56 -2.13 -2.51 3.16
CA MET A 56 -2.50 -2.51 1.73
C MET A 56 -3.96 -2.11 1.57
N THR A 57 -4.24 -1.31 0.53
CA THR A 57 -5.59 -0.89 0.16
C THR A 57 -5.89 -1.43 -1.24
N PRO A 58 -7.05 -2.07 -1.46
CA PRO A 58 -7.41 -2.66 -2.74
C PRO A 58 -7.57 -1.61 -3.85
N ASP A 59 -7.35 -2.06 -5.09
CA ASP A 59 -7.66 -1.40 -6.35
C ASP A 59 -7.05 -0.01 -6.55
N LYS A 60 -6.13 0.40 -5.66
CA LYS A 60 -5.38 1.64 -5.77
C LYS A 60 -4.37 1.55 -6.90
N PRO A 61 -4.49 2.33 -8.00
CA PRO A 61 -3.52 2.27 -9.09
C PRO A 61 -2.19 2.84 -8.64
N ILE A 62 -1.12 2.07 -8.86
CA ILE A 62 0.25 2.48 -8.55
C ILE A 62 1.09 2.54 -9.83
N PHE A 63 1.61 3.72 -10.14
CA PHE A 63 2.45 3.95 -11.32
C PHE A 63 3.81 3.26 -11.19
N ARG A 64 4.27 2.64 -12.28
CA ARG A 64 5.55 1.95 -12.39
C ARG A 64 6.17 2.15 -13.76
N THR A 65 7.49 2.31 -13.77
CA THR A 65 8.31 2.30 -15.00
C THR A 65 9.08 0.99 -15.08
N SER A 66 9.16 0.41 -16.28
CA SER A 66 10.01 -0.75 -16.57
C SER A 66 10.77 -0.56 -17.89
N PRO A 67 11.78 -1.41 -18.18
CA PRO A 67 12.41 -1.42 -19.50
C PRO A 67 11.44 -1.66 -20.68
N LYS A 68 10.26 -2.25 -20.41
CA LYS A 68 9.22 -2.52 -21.42
C LYS A 68 8.20 -1.38 -21.57
N GLY A 69 8.32 -0.32 -20.76
CA GLY A 69 7.40 0.81 -20.73
C GLY A 69 6.79 1.05 -19.35
N ASP A 70 6.06 2.16 -19.26
CA ASP A 70 5.30 2.58 -18.09
C ASP A 70 3.96 1.82 -18.02
N TYR A 71 3.52 1.53 -16.80
CA TYR A 71 2.25 0.86 -16.52
C TYR A 71 1.74 1.25 -15.13
N TYR A 72 0.46 0.97 -14.88
CA TYR A 72 -0.10 0.98 -13.54
C TYR A 72 -0.28 -0.45 -13.04
N CYS A 73 -0.16 -0.63 -11.74
CA CYS A 73 -0.48 -1.88 -11.09
C CYS A 73 -1.47 -1.72 -9.95
N ILE A 74 -2.21 -2.78 -9.64
CA ILE A 74 -3.16 -2.85 -8.54
C ILE A 74 -3.03 -4.16 -7.77
N PHE A 75 -3.65 -4.19 -6.59
CA PHE A 75 -3.92 -5.40 -5.83
C PHE A 75 -5.42 -5.46 -5.57
N SER A 76 -6.10 -6.52 -6.03
CA SER A 76 -7.52 -6.72 -5.70
C SER A 76 -7.71 -7.11 -4.23
N LYS A 77 -8.94 -7.01 -3.72
CA LYS A 77 -9.33 -7.51 -2.39
C LYS A 77 -8.91 -8.97 -2.17
N ASP A 78 -9.16 -9.84 -3.16
CA ASP A 78 -8.83 -11.26 -3.09
C ASP A 78 -7.32 -11.48 -3.04
N THR A 79 -6.58 -10.72 -3.85
CA THR A 79 -5.12 -10.75 -3.84
C THR A 79 -4.56 -10.30 -2.48
N ILE A 80 -5.08 -9.22 -1.90
CA ILE A 80 -4.65 -8.74 -0.57
C ILE A 80 -4.95 -9.79 0.50
N GLN A 81 -6.12 -10.43 0.46
CA GLN A 81 -6.46 -11.51 1.38
C GLN A 81 -5.48 -12.69 1.27
N LYS A 82 -5.12 -13.08 0.04
CA LYS A 82 -4.12 -14.13 -0.20
C LYS A 82 -2.74 -13.73 0.33
N ILE A 83 -2.32 -12.49 0.09
CA ILE A 83 -1.07 -11.92 0.62
C ILE A 83 -1.03 -12.04 2.14
N GLN A 84 -2.08 -11.57 2.83
CA GLN A 84 -2.17 -11.66 4.28
C GLN A 84 -2.02 -13.11 4.76
N GLN A 85 -2.79 -14.04 4.19
CA GLN A 85 -2.76 -15.44 4.63
C GLN A 85 -1.37 -16.07 4.45
N ILE A 86 -0.71 -15.82 3.32
CA ILE A 86 0.66 -16.32 3.07
C ILE A 86 1.64 -15.70 4.06
N PHE A 87 1.55 -14.39 4.32
CA PHE A 87 2.43 -13.67 5.24
C PHE A 87 2.39 -14.28 6.66
N PHE A 88 1.19 -14.54 7.18
CA PHE A 88 1.01 -15.15 8.50
C PHE A 88 1.38 -16.63 8.51
N LYS A 89 1.05 -17.39 7.45
CA LYS A 89 1.42 -18.81 7.33
C LYS A 89 2.95 -19.00 7.34
N LYS A 90 3.70 -18.07 6.78
CA LYS A 90 5.18 -18.05 6.80
C LYS A 90 5.79 -17.54 8.10
N GLY A 91 4.97 -17.10 9.07
CA GLY A 91 5.46 -16.61 10.37
C GLY A 91 6.17 -15.24 10.30
N LEU A 92 5.87 -14.42 9.30
CA LEU A 92 6.59 -13.16 9.01
C LEU A 92 6.19 -11.98 9.91
N ILE A 93 5.53 -12.24 11.05
CA ILE A 93 5.00 -11.18 11.94
C ILE A 93 6.07 -10.29 12.58
N GLN A 94 7.34 -10.71 12.55
CA GLN A 94 8.51 -9.94 13.00
C GLN A 94 9.36 -9.40 11.83
N SER A 95 8.96 -9.65 10.59
CA SER A 95 9.66 -9.17 9.39
C SER A 95 9.31 -7.69 9.16
N LEU A 96 9.83 -6.84 10.03
CA LEU A 96 9.62 -5.40 10.04
C LEU A 96 10.94 -4.67 9.85
N ASN A 97 10.94 -3.60 9.06
CA ASN A 97 12.09 -2.70 8.90
C ASN A 97 11.67 -1.24 8.81
N ILE A 98 12.65 -0.34 8.77
CA ILE A 98 12.43 1.10 8.58
C ILE A 98 12.87 1.49 7.17
N ASP A 99 12.03 2.22 6.43
CA ASP A 99 12.35 2.79 5.11
C ASP A 99 12.93 1.79 4.09
N HIS A 100 12.39 0.57 4.05
CA HIS A 100 12.82 -0.50 3.14
C HIS A 100 14.29 -0.89 3.29
N ASN A 101 14.86 -0.64 4.47
CA ASN A 101 16.25 -0.91 4.74
C ASN A 101 16.38 -2.18 5.57
N ALA A 102 16.72 -3.29 4.92
CA ALA A 102 16.95 -4.58 5.58
C ALA A 102 18.05 -4.53 6.67
N LYS A 103 18.93 -3.51 6.66
CA LYS A 103 19.94 -3.29 7.72
C LYS A 103 19.39 -2.51 8.93
N GLN A 104 18.16 -2.02 8.85
CA GLN A 104 17.45 -1.32 9.92
C GLN A 104 16.16 -2.08 10.25
N PRO A 105 16.27 -3.31 10.79
CA PRO A 105 15.08 -4.02 11.27
C PRO A 105 14.43 -3.25 12.41
N CYS A 106 13.10 -3.33 12.52
CA CYS A 106 12.38 -2.84 13.69
C CYS A 106 12.61 -3.82 14.85
N LEU A 107 13.79 -3.73 15.48
CA LEU A 107 14.17 -4.60 16.60
C LEU A 107 13.06 -4.66 17.65
N ASP A 108 12.81 -5.86 18.18
CA ASP A 108 11.83 -6.12 19.23
C ASP A 108 10.39 -5.66 18.94
N SER A 109 10.09 -5.28 17.70
CA SER A 109 8.74 -4.87 17.28
C SER A 109 8.07 -6.00 16.51
N TYR A 110 6.76 -6.13 16.63
CA TYR A 110 6.02 -7.23 16.02
C TYR A 110 4.58 -6.86 15.71
N ILE A 111 4.03 -7.51 14.69
CA ILE A 111 2.61 -7.44 14.36
C ILE A 111 1.85 -8.34 15.35
N PHE A 112 0.99 -7.74 16.17
CA PHE A 112 0.16 -8.47 17.15
C PHE A 112 -1.31 -8.57 16.73
N GLN A 113 -1.73 -7.75 15.76
CA GLN A 113 -3.10 -7.72 15.24
C GLN A 113 -3.07 -7.63 13.72
N SER A 114 -3.96 -8.38 13.06
CA SER A 114 -4.15 -8.30 11.61
C SER A 114 -5.55 -8.75 11.23
N TYR A 115 -6.19 -8.01 10.31
CA TYR A 115 -7.48 -8.36 9.74
C TYR A 115 -7.68 -7.64 8.40
N ILE A 116 -8.63 -8.12 7.59
CA ILE A 116 -9.09 -7.45 6.38
C ILE A 116 -10.42 -6.76 6.72
N THR A 117 -10.64 -5.53 6.26
CA THR A 117 -11.97 -4.92 6.33
C THR A 117 -12.96 -5.74 5.50
N ASP A 118 -14.12 -6.02 6.08
CA ASP A 118 -15.16 -6.85 5.48
C ASP A 118 -16.53 -6.32 5.89
N GLU A 119 -17.14 -5.53 5.01
CA GLU A 119 -18.46 -4.96 5.22
C GLU A 119 -19.55 -6.02 5.46
N THR A 120 -19.43 -7.18 4.78
CA THR A 120 -20.41 -8.27 4.90
C THR A 120 -20.37 -8.94 6.28
N MET A 121 -19.22 -8.88 6.94
CA MET A 121 -18.99 -9.40 8.28
C MET A 121 -19.03 -8.31 9.36
N GLY A 122 -19.26 -7.05 8.99
CA GLY A 122 -19.25 -5.90 9.91
C GLY A 122 -17.87 -5.56 10.46
N VAL A 123 -16.79 -5.92 9.73
CA VAL A 123 -15.41 -5.64 10.13
C VAL A 123 -14.94 -4.35 9.47
N SER A 124 -14.86 -3.27 10.23
CA SER A 124 -14.42 -1.96 9.75
C SER A 124 -13.03 -1.58 10.26
N ALA A 125 -12.40 -0.60 9.61
CA ALA A 125 -11.20 0.04 10.13
C ALA A 125 -11.52 0.91 11.36
N PRO A 126 -10.52 1.25 12.21
CA PRO A 126 -10.69 2.22 13.27
C PRO A 126 -10.97 3.61 12.70
N ASN A 127 -11.91 4.34 13.30
CA ASN A 127 -12.34 5.66 12.84
C ASN A 127 -11.19 6.68 12.66
N GLN A 128 -10.11 6.55 13.43
CA GLN A 128 -8.93 7.42 13.34
C GLN A 128 -8.18 7.29 11.99
N LEU A 129 -8.35 6.17 11.28
CA LEU A 129 -7.78 5.98 9.95
C LEU A 129 -8.61 6.63 8.84
N GLY A 130 -9.80 7.13 9.16
CA GLY A 130 -10.76 7.62 8.18
C GLY A 130 -11.47 6.48 7.46
N GLU A 131 -12.14 6.82 6.36
CA GLU A 131 -12.79 5.85 5.50
C GLU A 131 -11.74 5.09 4.68
N LEU A 132 -11.80 3.77 4.76
CA LEU A 132 -10.95 2.85 4.02
C LEU A 132 -11.85 1.85 3.30
N PRO A 133 -11.54 1.50 2.04
CA PRO A 133 -12.40 0.61 1.27
C PRO A 133 -12.42 -0.79 1.87
N ASP A 134 -13.52 -1.49 1.65
CA ASP A 134 -13.69 -2.91 1.92
C ASP A 134 -12.55 -3.73 1.28
N GLY A 135 -11.99 -4.70 2.00
CA GLY A 135 -10.83 -5.46 1.54
C GLY A 135 -9.45 -4.87 1.90
N THR A 136 -9.41 -3.76 2.65
CA THR A 136 -8.16 -3.17 3.15
C THR A 136 -7.53 -4.05 4.22
N TRP A 137 -6.22 -4.31 4.11
CA TRP A 137 -5.47 -5.04 5.12
C TRP A 137 -5.01 -4.09 6.23
N ILE A 138 -5.57 -4.27 7.43
CA ILE A 138 -5.19 -3.55 8.64
C ILE A 138 -4.24 -4.40 9.47
N ILE A 139 -3.17 -3.77 9.96
CA ILE A 139 -2.26 -4.37 10.93
C ILE A 139 -2.12 -3.48 12.17
N GLY A 140 -1.87 -4.12 13.31
CA GLY A 140 -1.46 -3.51 14.57
C GLY A 140 -0.06 -3.97 14.93
N VAL A 141 0.85 -3.01 15.09
CA VAL A 141 2.26 -3.23 15.43
C VAL A 141 2.52 -2.73 16.84
N LYS A 142 3.12 -3.60 17.67
CA LYS A 142 3.71 -3.21 18.95
C LYS A 142 5.15 -2.78 18.71
N ILE A 143 5.50 -1.59 19.19
CA ILE A 143 6.84 -1.03 19.10
C ILE A 143 7.49 -1.09 20.49
N ASP A 144 8.34 -2.08 20.76
CA ASP A 144 9.08 -2.18 22.03
C ASP A 144 10.43 -1.43 21.96
N ASN A 145 10.92 -1.13 20.77
CA ASN A 145 12.14 -0.35 20.60
C ASN A 145 11.91 1.14 20.93
N ALA A 146 12.58 1.62 21.97
CA ALA A 146 12.40 2.99 22.47
C ALA A 146 12.84 4.08 21.46
N GLU A 147 13.86 3.83 20.65
CA GLU A 147 14.36 4.78 19.67
C GLU A 147 13.41 4.90 18.48
N LEU A 148 12.94 3.77 17.96
CA LEU A 148 11.89 3.74 16.93
C LEU A 148 10.61 4.40 17.44
N TRP A 149 10.21 4.12 18.68
CA TRP A 149 9.04 4.77 19.29
C TRP A 149 9.20 6.30 19.37
N LYS A 150 10.40 6.78 19.67
CA LYS A 150 10.70 8.22 19.64
C LYS A 150 10.56 8.80 18.23
N GLN A 151 11.07 8.11 17.21
CA GLN A 151 10.93 8.54 15.80
C GLN A 151 9.47 8.60 15.34
N VAL A 152 8.65 7.62 15.76
CA VAL A 152 7.21 7.62 15.54
C VAL A 152 6.56 8.87 16.13
N LYS A 153 6.86 9.19 17.40
CA LYS A 153 6.33 10.40 18.06
C LYS A 153 6.81 11.71 17.43
N GLU A 154 8.00 11.70 16.83
CA GLU A 154 8.53 12.83 16.06
C GLU A 154 7.91 12.95 14.66
N GLY A 155 7.02 12.03 14.27
CA GLY A 155 6.35 12.03 12.98
C GLY A 155 7.24 11.58 11.81
N LYS A 156 8.36 10.91 12.09
CA LYS A 156 9.30 10.39 11.08
C LYS A 156 8.80 9.09 10.44
N VAL A 157 7.81 8.44 11.04
CA VAL A 157 7.14 7.26 10.48
C VAL A 157 5.66 7.58 10.39
N LYS A 158 5.07 7.45 9.19
CA LYS A 158 3.70 7.90 8.90
C LYS A 158 2.80 6.81 8.30
N GLY A 159 3.37 5.69 7.85
CA GLY A 159 2.60 4.59 7.30
C GLY A 159 3.35 3.26 7.26
N PHE A 160 2.65 2.25 6.79
CA PHE A 160 3.20 0.93 6.47
C PHE A 160 3.38 0.79 4.96
N SER A 161 4.36 -0.01 4.56
CA SER A 161 4.60 -0.37 3.16
C SER A 161 5.01 -1.83 3.07
N VAL A 162 4.42 -2.59 2.14
CA VAL A 162 4.75 -4.01 1.95
C VAL A 162 5.97 -4.17 1.06
N GLU A 163 6.77 -5.21 1.32
CA GLU A 163 7.89 -5.62 0.47
C GLU A 163 7.70 -7.05 0.03
N GLY A 164 7.96 -7.33 -1.24
CA GLY A 164 7.82 -8.68 -1.75
C GLY A 164 8.17 -8.83 -3.21
N ILE A 165 8.11 -10.07 -3.67
CA ILE A 165 8.14 -10.43 -5.08
C ILE A 165 6.70 -10.72 -5.50
N PHE A 166 6.31 -10.19 -6.65
CA PHE A 166 4.96 -10.34 -7.17
C PHE A 166 4.98 -10.86 -8.60
N SER A 167 3.99 -11.67 -8.93
CA SER A 167 3.73 -12.11 -10.29
C SER A 167 2.79 -11.13 -10.98
N MET A 168 3.01 -10.87 -12.26
CA MET A 168 2.13 -10.01 -13.06
C MET A 168 1.06 -10.86 -13.72
N LEU A 169 -0.20 -10.52 -13.47
CA LEU A 169 -1.33 -10.97 -14.28
C LEU A 169 -1.73 -9.82 -15.21
N PRO A 170 -1.52 -9.97 -16.53
CA PRO A 170 -1.99 -8.97 -17.49
C PRO A 170 -3.50 -8.81 -17.34
N THR A 171 -3.98 -7.58 -17.24
CA THR A 171 -5.42 -7.30 -17.38
C THR A 171 -5.67 -6.74 -18.79
N ASP A 172 -6.85 -7.01 -19.34
CA ASP A 172 -7.28 -6.41 -20.62
C ASP A 172 -7.76 -4.95 -20.46
N ILE A 173 -7.43 -4.31 -19.32
CA ILE A 173 -7.98 -3.03 -18.85
C ILE A 173 -6.84 -2.00 -18.81
N SER A 174 -7.13 -0.73 -19.08
CA SER A 174 -6.24 0.39 -18.75
C SER A 174 -6.85 1.30 -17.69
N VAL A 175 -6.02 2.18 -17.12
CA VAL A 175 -6.50 3.19 -16.16
C VAL A 175 -7.55 4.13 -16.77
N GLU A 176 -7.49 4.43 -18.07
CA GLU A 176 -8.56 5.21 -18.73
C GLU A 176 -9.90 4.47 -18.85
N ASP A 177 -9.91 3.14 -18.71
CA ASP A 177 -11.15 2.35 -18.68
C ASP A 177 -11.78 2.30 -17.27
N ILE A 178 -11.04 2.70 -16.22
CA ILE A 178 -11.58 2.81 -14.87
C ILE A 178 -12.43 4.08 -14.81
N THR A 179 -13.75 3.91 -14.78
CA THR A 179 -14.64 4.99 -14.37
C THR A 179 -14.53 5.14 -12.85
N PRO A 180 -14.17 6.31 -12.31
CA PRO A 180 -14.26 6.54 -10.87
C PRO A 180 -15.67 6.20 -10.41
N ALA A 181 -15.80 5.46 -9.31
CA ALA A 181 -17.04 5.54 -8.55
C ALA A 181 -17.22 7.02 -8.17
N ASP A 182 -18.44 7.56 -8.31
CA ASP A 182 -18.75 8.99 -8.12
C ASP A 182 -18.28 9.56 -6.76
N ASP A 183 -17.91 8.70 -5.80
CA ASP A 183 -17.49 9.05 -4.44
C ASP A 183 -15.96 9.07 -4.19
N ASP A 184 -15.11 8.60 -5.12
CA ASP A 184 -13.64 8.68 -4.94
C ASP A 184 -13.10 10.06 -5.37
N LEU A 185 -13.17 10.99 -4.41
CA LEU A 185 -12.78 12.38 -4.58
C LEU A 185 -11.29 12.56 -4.92
N GLU A 186 -10.40 11.67 -4.43
CA GLU A 186 -8.96 11.76 -4.70
C GLU A 186 -8.63 11.30 -6.12
N LEU A 187 -9.23 10.19 -6.57
CA LEU A 187 -9.01 9.67 -7.92
C LEU A 187 -9.60 10.62 -8.98
N THR A 188 -10.79 11.17 -8.70
CA THR A 188 -11.44 12.16 -9.56
C THR A 188 -10.59 13.43 -9.68
N LYS A 189 -9.98 13.88 -8.58
CA LYS A 189 -9.07 15.04 -8.59
C LYS A 189 -7.79 14.75 -9.37
N ALA A 190 -7.18 13.59 -9.17
CA ALA A 190 -5.98 13.17 -9.88
C ALA A 190 -6.20 13.07 -11.39
N LEU A 191 -7.32 12.50 -11.83
CA LEU A 191 -7.72 12.42 -13.24
C LEU A 191 -7.94 13.81 -13.85
N ASN A 192 -8.62 14.70 -13.13
CA ASN A 192 -8.85 16.08 -13.58
C ASN A 192 -7.54 16.87 -13.72
N ASP A 193 -6.60 16.71 -12.80
CA ASP A 193 -5.30 17.36 -12.86
C ASP A 193 -4.45 16.80 -14.00
N PHE A 194 -4.48 15.48 -14.23
CA PHE A 194 -3.83 14.84 -15.38
C PHE A 194 -4.37 15.35 -16.72
N ASN A 195 -5.70 15.42 -16.87
CA ASN A 195 -6.34 15.90 -18.09
C ASN A 195 -5.98 17.37 -18.40
N LYS A 196 -5.92 18.25 -17.39
CA LYS A 196 -5.46 19.63 -17.57
C LYS A 196 -4.01 19.72 -18.05
N VAL A 197 -3.14 18.84 -17.57
CA VAL A 197 -1.75 18.78 -18.05
C VAL A 197 -1.71 18.29 -19.49
N LEU A 198 -2.52 17.27 -19.83
CA LEU A 198 -2.61 16.73 -21.18
C LEU A 198 -3.07 17.79 -22.19
N GLU A 199 -4.10 18.58 -21.85
CA GLU A 199 -4.57 19.69 -22.69
C GLU A 199 -3.48 20.73 -22.93
N LYS A 200 -2.72 21.11 -21.90
CA LYS A 200 -1.60 22.07 -22.04
C LYS A 200 -0.48 21.55 -22.93
N VAL A 201 -0.18 20.26 -22.87
CA VAL A 201 0.85 19.62 -23.72
C VAL A 201 0.35 19.50 -25.17
N THR A 202 -0.93 19.22 -25.37
CA THR A 202 -1.53 19.06 -26.69
C THR A 202 -1.72 20.41 -27.40
N ALA A 203 -2.06 21.47 -26.66
CA ALA A 203 -2.16 22.83 -27.17
C ALA A 203 -0.81 23.42 -27.64
N LYS A 204 0.31 22.97 -27.06
CA LYS A 204 1.67 23.40 -27.48
C LYS A 204 2.17 22.75 -28.78
N LYS A 205 1.48 21.74 -29.32
CA LYS A 205 1.87 21.07 -30.58
C LYS A 205 1.30 21.73 -31.84
N PHE A 206 0.50 22.78 -31.72
CA PHE A 206 -0.16 23.48 -32.84
C PHE A 206 0.22 24.97 -32.96
N ILE A 207 1.38 25.37 -32.42
CA ILE A 207 1.99 26.69 -32.64
C ILE A 207 3.41 26.49 -33.19
#